data_AF-A0A0C9ZTN5-F1
#
_entry.id   AF-A0A0C9ZTN5-F1
#
_cell.length_a   1.000
_cell.length_b   1.000
_cell.length_c   1.000
_cell.angle_alpha   90.00
_cell.angle_beta   90.00
_cell.angle_gamma   90.00
#
_symmetry.space_group_name_H-M   'P 1'
#
loop_
_entity.id
_entity.type
_entity.pdbx_description
1 polymer ?
#
loop_
_entity_poly.entity_id
_entity_poly.type
_entity_poly.pdbx_seq_one_letter_code
_entity_poly.pdbx_strand_id
1 'polypeptide(L)'
;MEDPHSVMYGASVDWWAFGCVFYELISLPRHKELFDSKDAIMEYVFWHYENVFKSGLFPSFQRLDSVAADLLVGLLNPVAISRYGFQQVTDHRYFSNGDGTSEFHGACSRAVQREEKLDMLPSLRDEETETETIWCALPPGRSTHIRNMDWKKPRVPSSL
;
A
#
# COMPACT_ATOMS: atom_id res chain seq x y z
N MET A 1 4.75 -30.77 -13.64
CA MET A 1 4.47 -29.65 -14.56
C MET A 1 4.26 -28.44 -13.66
N GLU A 2 5.31 -27.65 -13.47
CA GLU A 2 5.22 -26.38 -12.75
C GLU A 2 4.57 -25.35 -13.67
N ASP A 3 3.65 -24.56 -13.12
CA ASP A 3 3.02 -23.44 -13.82
C ASP A 3 4.08 -22.34 -14.05
N PRO A 4 4.44 -22.02 -15.31
CA PRO A 4 5.51 -21.07 -15.63
C PRO A 4 5.18 -19.62 -15.28
N HIS A 5 4.01 -19.32 -14.69
CA HIS A 5 3.57 -17.96 -14.39
C HIS A 5 3.09 -17.71 -12.96
N SER A 6 3.46 -18.56 -11.98
CA SER A 6 3.33 -18.17 -10.57
C SER A 6 4.39 -17.10 -10.23
N VAL A 7 4.18 -15.88 -10.72
CA VAL A 7 4.90 -14.69 -10.29
C VAL A 7 4.54 -14.51 -8.82
N MET A 8 5.39 -15.02 -7.91
CA MET A 8 5.18 -14.81 -6.49
C MET A 8 5.21 -13.32 -6.21
N TYR A 9 4.06 -12.79 -5.81
CA TYR A 9 3.97 -11.49 -5.16
C TYR A 9 4.80 -11.56 -3.88
N GLY A 10 5.88 -10.78 -3.82
CA GLY A 10 6.73 -10.64 -2.65
C GLY A 10 6.48 -9.32 -1.93
N ALA A 11 7.14 -9.13 -0.79
CA ALA A 11 7.01 -7.91 0.04
C ALA A 11 7.25 -6.60 -0.73
N SER A 12 7.98 -6.62 -1.85
CA SER A 12 8.17 -5.45 -2.70
C SER A 12 6.86 -4.90 -3.26
N VAL A 13 5.85 -5.75 -3.50
CA VAL A 13 4.54 -5.33 -4.02
C VAL A 13 3.78 -4.55 -2.95
N ASP A 14 3.90 -4.94 -1.67
CA ASP A 14 3.29 -4.19 -0.56
C ASP A 14 3.90 -2.79 -0.44
N TRP A 15 5.20 -2.64 -0.66
CA TRP A 15 5.86 -1.32 -0.67
C TRP A 15 5.42 -0.44 -1.83
N TRP A 16 5.13 -1.03 -3.00
CA TRP A 16 4.51 -0.29 -4.10
C TRP A 16 3.11 0.18 -3.74
N ALA A 17 2.28 -0.71 -3.19
CA ALA A 17 0.93 -0.37 -2.74
C ALA A 17 0.97 0.72 -1.68
N PHE A 18 1.92 0.66 -0.73
CA PHE A 18 2.15 1.71 0.24
C PHE A 18 2.50 3.04 -0.42
N GLY A 19 3.33 3.05 -1.47
CA GLY A 19 3.61 4.26 -2.26
C GLY A 19 2.34 4.88 -2.87
N CYS A 20 1.43 4.07 -3.42
CA CYS A 20 0.16 4.56 -3.95
C CYS A 20 -0.72 5.18 -2.85
N VAL A 21 -0.90 4.48 -1.73
CA VAL A 21 -1.70 4.99 -0.59
C VAL A 21 -1.07 6.23 0.01
N PHE A 22 0.27 6.26 0.14
CA PHE A 22 0.98 7.41 0.65
C PHE A 22 0.76 8.65 -0.23
N TYR A 23 0.83 8.50 -1.56
CA TYR A 23 0.49 9.58 -2.49
C TYR A 23 -0.94 10.10 -2.26
N GLU A 24 -1.90 9.18 -2.16
CA GLU A 24 -3.31 9.52 -1.93
C GLU A 24 -3.49 10.33 -0.64
N LEU A 25 -2.84 9.93 0.46
CA LEU A 25 -2.89 10.63 1.74
C LEU A 25 -2.33 12.06 1.66
N ILE A 26 -1.27 12.29 0.87
CA ILE A 26 -0.62 13.61 0.80
C ILE A 26 -1.09 14.48 -0.38
N SER A 27 -1.90 13.93 -1.30
CA SER A 27 -2.41 14.62 -2.48
C SER A 27 -3.61 15.52 -2.15
N LEU A 28 -3.35 16.56 -1.37
CA LEU A 28 -4.34 17.57 -1.03
C LEU A 28 -4.76 18.40 -2.26
N PRO A 29 -5.99 18.94 -2.29
CA PRO A 29 -7.03 18.83 -1.25
C PRO A 29 -7.99 17.64 -1.43
N ARG A 30 -7.82 16.81 -2.46
CA ARG A 30 -8.85 15.81 -2.85
C ARG A 30 -8.48 14.36 -2.57
N HIS A 31 -7.31 14.08 -2.01
CA HIS A 31 -6.82 12.72 -1.77
C HIS A 31 -6.99 11.85 -3.01
N LYS A 32 -6.35 12.28 -4.10
CA LYS A 32 -6.52 11.66 -5.41
C LYS A 32 -5.64 10.42 -5.51
N GLU A 33 -6.20 9.33 -6.02
CA GLU A 33 -5.41 8.17 -6.43
C GLU A 33 -4.33 8.55 -7.44
N LEU A 34 -3.16 7.91 -7.32
CA LEU A 34 -2.04 8.17 -8.23
C LEU A 34 -2.27 7.56 -9.62
N PHE A 35 -2.84 6.35 -9.65
CA PHE A 35 -3.11 5.59 -10.86
C PHE A 35 -4.56 5.09 -10.81
N ASP A 36 -5.39 5.59 -11.71
CA ASP A 36 -6.80 5.20 -11.88
C ASP A 36 -6.98 3.98 -12.78
N SER A 37 -5.90 3.53 -13.42
CA SER A 37 -5.94 2.55 -14.48
C SER A 37 -4.58 1.86 -14.66
N LYS A 38 -4.62 0.69 -15.29
CA LYS A 38 -3.40 -0.03 -15.70
C LYS A 38 -2.57 0.79 -16.69
N ASP A 39 -3.21 1.54 -17.57
CA ASP A 39 -2.52 2.36 -18.57
C ASP A 39 -1.73 3.49 -17.90
N ALA A 40 -2.29 4.13 -16.85
CA ALA A 40 -1.59 5.11 -16.05
C ALA A 40 -0.35 4.53 -15.33
N ILE A 41 -0.46 3.29 -14.82
CA ILE A 41 0.70 2.57 -14.25
C ILE A 41 1.78 2.37 -15.32
N MET A 42 1.38 1.91 -16.51
CA MET A 42 2.33 1.66 -17.60
C MET A 42 2.97 2.95 -18.12
N GLU A 43 2.24 4.05 -18.17
CA GLU A 43 2.77 5.38 -18.52
C GLU A 43 3.84 5.80 -17.51
N TYR A 44 3.59 5.63 -16.22
CA TYR A 44 4.58 5.92 -15.18
C TYR A 44 5.83 5.03 -15.31
N VAL A 45 5.65 3.73 -15.53
CA VAL A 45 6.77 2.79 -15.72
C VAL A 45 7.59 3.19 -16.94
N PHE A 46 6.95 3.52 -18.06
CA PHE A 46 7.62 3.99 -19.27
C PHE A 46 8.38 5.29 -19.01
N TRP A 47 7.72 6.27 -18.38
CA TRP A 47 8.34 7.54 -17.99
C TRP A 47 9.56 7.30 -17.11
N HIS A 48 9.48 6.39 -16.13
CA HIS A 48 10.59 6.07 -15.24
C HIS A 48 11.80 5.61 -16.04
N TYR A 49 11.63 4.65 -16.95
CA TYR A 49 12.73 4.12 -17.76
C TYR A 49 13.35 5.17 -18.70
N GLU A 50 12.54 6.03 -19.30
CA GLU A 50 13.00 7.14 -20.15
C GLU A 50 13.75 8.25 -19.38
N ASN A 51 13.60 8.29 -18.05
CA ASN A 51 14.13 9.34 -17.19
C ASN A 51 15.09 8.85 -16.10
N VAL A 52 15.48 7.56 -16.06
CA VAL A 52 16.42 7.01 -15.06
C VAL A 52 17.71 7.82 -14.95
N PHE A 53 18.18 8.38 -16.07
CA PHE A 53 19.42 9.17 -16.14
C PHE A 53 19.18 10.68 -16.29
N LYS A 54 17.92 11.13 -16.18
CA LYS A 54 17.55 12.54 -16.35
C LYS A 54 17.12 13.11 -15.01
N SER A 55 17.51 14.36 -14.74
CA SER A 55 16.99 15.09 -13.58
C SER A 55 15.55 15.49 -13.83
N GLY A 56 14.60 14.85 -13.15
CA GLY A 56 13.19 15.19 -13.25
C GLY A 56 12.31 14.34 -12.35
N LEU A 57 11.24 14.95 -11.82
CA LEU A 57 10.18 14.25 -11.10
C LEU A 57 9.02 13.95 -12.05
N PHE A 58 8.36 12.82 -11.82
CA PHE A 58 7.12 12.48 -12.49
C PHE A 58 6.12 13.64 -12.28
N PRO A 59 5.31 14.04 -13.28
CA PRO A 59 4.48 15.24 -13.19
C PRO A 59 3.62 15.31 -11.92
N SER A 60 3.05 14.18 -11.50
CA SER A 60 2.23 14.10 -10.28
C SER A 60 3.01 14.40 -8.99
N PHE A 61 4.33 14.25 -8.99
CA PHE A 61 5.19 14.48 -7.82
C PHE A 61 5.77 15.89 -7.77
N GLN A 62 5.71 16.67 -8.86
CA GLN A 62 6.33 17.99 -8.94
C GLN A 62 5.72 19.02 -7.98
N ARG A 63 4.48 18.79 -7.54
CA ARG A 63 3.76 19.68 -6.61
C ARG A 63 3.92 19.27 -5.14
N LEU A 64 4.58 18.15 -4.89
CA LEU A 64 4.77 17.64 -3.54
C LEU A 64 5.99 18.31 -2.89
N ASP A 65 6.01 18.29 -1.56
CA ASP A 65 7.24 18.58 -0.82
C ASP A 65 8.36 17.65 -1.30
N SER A 66 9.58 18.20 -1.39
CA SER A 66 10.72 17.46 -1.95
C SER A 66 11.07 16.20 -1.17
N VAL A 67 10.88 16.20 0.15
CA VAL A 67 11.13 15.03 1.00
C VAL A 67 10.05 13.97 0.79
N ALA A 68 8.78 14.38 0.62
CA ALA A 68 7.71 13.44 0.30
C ALA A 68 7.85 12.84 -1.11
N ALA A 69 8.26 13.66 -2.09
CA ALA A 69 8.51 13.22 -3.46
C ALA A 69 9.66 12.21 -3.53
N ASP A 70 10.74 12.42 -2.77
CA ASP A 70 11.87 11.49 -2.68
C ASP A 70 11.43 10.11 -2.17
N LEU A 71 10.63 10.08 -1.10
CA LEU A 71 10.06 8.84 -0.56
C LEU A 71 9.22 8.11 -1.61
N LEU A 72 8.37 8.83 -2.35
CA LEU A 72 7.53 8.26 -3.41
C LEU A 72 8.35 7.68 -4.56
N VAL A 73 9.43 8.35 -4.97
CA VAL A 73 10.33 7.85 -6.01
C VAL A 73 10.95 6.52 -5.59
N GLY A 74 11.35 6.38 -4.32
CA GLY A 74 11.87 5.13 -3.78
C GLY A 74 10.83 4.02 -3.68
N LEU A 75 9.63 4.31 -3.17
CA LEU A 75 8.53 3.35 -3.01
C LEU A 75 7.94 2.87 -4.34
N LEU A 76 7.90 3.76 -5.33
CA LEU A 76 7.33 3.49 -6.65
C LEU A 76 8.40 3.15 -7.69
N ASN A 77 9.59 2.70 -7.28
CA ASN A 77 10.57 2.22 -8.23
C ASN A 77 10.03 0.95 -8.96
N PRO A 78 9.91 0.95 -10.31
CA PRO A 78 9.48 -0.21 -11.07
C PRO A 78 10.41 -1.42 -10.90
N VAL A 79 11.69 -1.18 -10.62
CA VAL A 79 12.68 -2.22 -10.37
C VAL A 79 12.57 -2.68 -8.91
N ALA A 80 11.99 -3.87 -8.70
CA ALA A 80 11.66 -4.39 -7.36
C ALA A 80 12.85 -4.46 -6.39
N ILE A 81 14.05 -4.76 -6.88
CA ILE A 81 15.27 -4.83 -6.05
C ILE A 81 15.80 -3.45 -5.63
N SER A 82 15.40 -2.39 -6.33
CA SER A 82 15.77 -1.00 -6.07
C SER A 82 14.67 -0.22 -5.38
N ARG A 83 13.50 -0.86 -5.16
CA ARG A 83 12.37 -0.29 -4.44
C ARG A 83 12.70 -0.20 -2.95
N TYR A 84 12.27 0.89 -2.32
CA TYR A 84 12.42 1.04 -0.88
C TYR A 84 11.66 -0.07 -0.15
N GLY A 85 12.35 -0.71 0.77
CA GLY A 85 11.78 -1.63 1.74
C GLY A 85 11.76 -1.03 3.13
N PHE A 86 11.52 -1.88 4.12
CA PHE A 86 11.35 -1.46 5.51
C PHE A 86 12.45 -0.50 6.00
N GLN A 87 13.72 -0.91 5.87
CA GLN A 87 14.84 -0.13 6.40
C GLN A 87 14.97 1.24 5.73
N GLN A 88 14.85 1.31 4.39
CA GLN A 88 14.91 2.59 3.69
C GLN A 88 13.77 3.52 4.10
N VAL A 89 12.58 2.97 4.34
CA VAL A 89 11.41 3.75 4.78
C VAL A 89 11.56 4.22 6.23
N THR A 90 12.02 3.37 7.15
CA THR A 90 12.14 3.75 8.57
C THR A 90 13.19 4.82 8.82
N ASP A 91 14.25 4.80 8.01
CA ASP A 91 15.37 5.72 8.10
C ASP A 91 15.17 6.97 7.22
N HIS A 92 14.03 7.05 6.50
CA HIS A 92 13.77 8.13 5.58
C HIS A 92 13.54 9.46 6.30
N ARG A 93 14.05 10.56 5.72
CA ARG A 93 13.91 11.92 6.30
C ARG A 93 12.45 12.32 6.52
N TYR A 94 11.54 11.83 5.69
CA TYR A 94 10.10 12.09 5.83
C TYR A 94 9.56 11.68 7.20
N PHE A 95 10.08 10.58 7.76
CA PHE A 95 9.68 10.06 9.07
C PHE A 95 10.65 10.47 10.18
N SER A 96 11.54 11.43 9.93
CA SER A 96 12.46 11.93 10.95
C SER A 96 11.79 13.00 11.80
N ASN A 97 11.92 12.84 13.12
CA ASN A 97 11.53 13.83 14.11
C ASN A 97 12.61 14.90 14.22
N GLY A 98 12.23 16.11 14.63
CA GLY A 98 13.16 17.24 14.82
C GLY A 98 14.22 17.01 15.91
N ASP A 99 14.07 15.98 16.73
CA ASP A 99 15.01 15.56 17.77
C ASP A 99 16.01 14.48 17.31
N GLY A 100 15.97 14.11 16.02
CA GLY A 100 16.82 13.07 15.42
C GLY A 100 16.31 11.65 15.63
N THR A 101 15.16 11.45 16.26
CA THR A 101 14.49 10.14 16.32
C THR A 101 13.63 9.92 15.07
N SER A 102 13.11 8.71 14.88
CA SER A 102 12.18 8.38 13.79
C SER A 102 10.75 8.27 14.33
N GLU A 103 9.75 8.60 13.53
CA GLU A 103 8.32 8.37 13.85
C GLU A 103 8.05 6.90 14.18
N PHE A 104 8.87 5.97 13.71
CA PHE A 104 8.74 4.56 14.07
C PHE A 104 9.27 4.25 15.49
N HIS A 105 10.11 5.11 16.06
CA HIS A 105 10.67 4.91 17.41
C HIS A 105 9.57 5.01 18.47
N GLY A 106 9.33 3.94 19.22
CA GLY A 106 8.31 3.91 20.27
C GLY A 106 6.86 3.97 19.75
N ALA A 107 6.63 3.71 18.47
CA ALA A 107 5.29 3.76 17.86
C ALA A 107 4.28 2.86 18.58
N CYS A 108 4.69 1.64 18.98
CA CYS A 108 3.84 0.73 19.75
C CYS A 108 3.46 1.30 21.12
N SER A 109 4.42 1.88 21.85
CA SER A 109 4.16 2.51 23.15
C SER A 109 3.19 3.68 23.03
N ARG A 110 3.34 4.50 21.97
CA ARG A 110 2.40 5.60 21.68
C ARG A 110 1.03 5.08 21.30
N ALA A 111 0.94 3.98 20.54
CA ALA A 111 -0.32 3.39 20.15
C ALA A 111 -1.14 2.90 21.36
N VAL A 112 -0.49 2.29 22.37
CA VAL A 112 -1.15 1.84 23.62
C VAL A 112 -1.65 3.02 24.46
N GLN A 113 -0.99 4.18 24.36
CA GLN A 113 -1.38 5.39 25.09
C GLN A 113 -2.50 6.18 24.40
N ARG A 114 -2.85 5.85 23.15
CA ARG A 114 -3.96 6.54 22.46
C ARG A 114 -5.26 6.14 23.15
N GLU A 115 -5.93 7.12 23.77
CA GLU A 115 -7.31 6.96 24.19
C GLU A 115 -8.15 6.60 22.97
N GLU A 116 -8.89 5.50 23.04
CA GLU A 116 -9.89 5.14 22.04
C GLU A 116 -11.00 6.19 22.06
N LYS A 117 -10.88 7.19 21.18
CA LYS A 117 -11.95 8.16 20.94
C LYS A 117 -12.92 7.54 19.92
N LEU A 118 -13.79 6.66 20.41
CA LEU A 118 -14.81 5.97 19.62
C LEU A 118 -15.66 6.95 18.77
N ASP A 119 -15.89 8.16 19.29
CA ASP A 119 -16.67 9.21 18.62
C ASP A 119 -15.91 9.96 17.51
N MET A 120 -14.59 9.72 17.38
CA MET A 120 -13.71 10.38 16.40
C MET A 120 -13.21 9.40 15.32
N LEU A 121 -13.70 8.15 15.34
CA LEU A 121 -13.49 7.25 14.22
C LEU A 121 -14.19 7.85 13.01
N PRO A 122 -13.52 7.98 11.85
CA PRO A 122 -14.22 8.35 10.63
C PRO A 122 -15.37 7.36 10.45
N SER A 123 -16.59 7.88 10.31
CA SER A 123 -17.71 7.05 9.93
C SER A 123 -17.37 6.46 8.56
N LEU A 124 -17.01 5.18 8.53
CA LEU A 124 -16.83 4.43 7.28
C LEU A 124 -18.17 4.21 6.56
N ARG A 125 -19.27 4.76 7.10
CA ARG A 125 -20.55 4.84 6.41
C ARG A 125 -20.49 6.07 5.51
N ASP A 126 -20.18 5.83 4.24
CA ASP A 126 -20.61 6.73 3.18
C ASP A 126 -22.14 6.61 3.05
N GLU A 127 -22.86 7.72 3.15
CA GLU A 127 -24.30 7.75 2.89
C GLU A 127 -24.65 7.38 1.42
N GLU A 128 -23.64 7.31 0.53
CA GLU A 128 -23.80 6.95 -0.88
C GLU A 128 -23.55 5.46 -1.20
N THR A 129 -23.01 4.64 -0.28
CA THR A 129 -22.71 3.21 -0.53
C THR A 129 -23.32 2.26 0.52
N GLU A 130 -24.60 2.46 0.87
CA GLU A 130 -25.39 1.52 1.69
C GLU A 130 -25.49 0.07 1.14
N THR A 131 -24.88 -0.25 -0.02
CA THR A 131 -24.94 -1.59 -0.63
C THR A 131 -23.66 -2.42 -0.52
N GLU A 132 -22.54 -1.87 -0.06
CA GLU A 132 -21.28 -2.63 0.05
C GLU A 132 -21.30 -3.47 1.33
N THR A 133 -21.54 -4.78 1.16
CA THR A 133 -21.53 -5.74 2.27
C THR A 133 -20.11 -5.87 2.80
N ILE A 134 -19.81 -5.26 3.95
CA ILE A 134 -18.52 -5.42 4.62
C ILE A 134 -18.39 -6.89 5.06
N TRP A 135 -17.55 -7.65 4.35
CA TRP A 135 -17.28 -9.05 4.66
C TRP A 135 -16.39 -9.15 5.89
N CYS A 136 -17.00 -9.20 7.08
CA CYS A 136 -16.27 -9.54 8.29
C CYS A 136 -15.83 -11.02 8.24
N ALA A 137 -14.56 -11.28 8.56
CA ALA A 137 -14.10 -12.64 8.82
C ALA A 137 -14.91 -13.23 9.98
N LEU A 138 -15.58 -14.36 9.73
CA LEU A 138 -16.30 -15.07 10.78
C LEU A 138 -15.30 -15.57 11.84
N PRO A 139 -15.66 -15.52 13.14
CA PRO A 139 -14.87 -16.15 14.19
C PRO A 139 -14.60 -17.62 13.87
N PRO A 140 -13.41 -18.15 14.19
CA PRO A 140 -13.09 -19.54 13.91
C PRO A 140 -14.05 -20.45 14.69
N GLY A 141 -14.85 -21.25 13.97
CA GLY A 141 -15.64 -22.32 14.60
C GLY A 141 -17.10 -22.50 14.17
N ARG A 142 -17.63 -21.78 13.17
CA ARG A 142 -18.97 -22.09 12.63
C ARG A 142 -18.94 -22.36 11.13
N SER A 143 -18.94 -23.65 10.79
CA SER A 143 -19.18 -24.13 9.43
C SER A 143 -20.69 -24.18 9.15
N THR A 144 -21.26 -23.09 8.63
CA THR A 144 -22.48 -23.18 7.83
C THR A 144 -22.08 -23.22 6.37
N HIS A 145 -22.19 -24.41 5.76
CA HIS A 145 -22.01 -24.63 4.34
C HIS A 145 -23.00 -23.77 3.55
N ILE A 146 -22.51 -22.72 2.90
CA ILE A 146 -23.31 -21.87 2.01
C ILE A 146 -23.50 -22.64 0.69
N ARG A 147 -24.72 -23.10 0.41
CA ARG A 147 -25.09 -23.61 -0.93
C ARG A 147 -24.92 -22.48 -1.94
N ASN A 148 -24.16 -22.74 -3.01
CA ASN A 148 -23.81 -21.85 -4.15
C ASN A 148 -22.46 -21.11 -4.10
N MET A 149 -21.54 -21.48 -3.21
CA MET A 149 -20.14 -21.11 -3.35
C MET A 149 -19.35 -22.35 -3.81
N ASP A 150 -19.15 -22.49 -5.14
CA ASP A 150 -18.27 -23.50 -5.72
C ASP A 150 -16.80 -23.11 -5.50
N TRP A 151 -16.37 -23.06 -4.23
CA TRP A 151 -14.95 -23.10 -3.92
C TRP A 151 -14.45 -24.51 -4.24
N LYS A 152 -13.85 -24.69 -5.42
CA LYS A 152 -13.00 -25.87 -5.66
C LYS A 152 -11.84 -25.80 -4.68
N LYS A 153 -11.99 -26.52 -3.56
CA LYS A 153 -10.94 -26.74 -2.58
C LYS A 153 -9.69 -27.25 -3.33
N PRO A 154 -8.53 -26.59 -3.20
CA PRO A 154 -7.28 -27.13 -3.71
C PRO A 154 -7.09 -28.53 -3.11
N ARG A 155 -6.85 -29.53 -3.97
CA ARG A 155 -6.54 -30.88 -3.51
C ARG A 155 -5.21 -30.81 -2.77
N VAL A 156 -5.24 -31.01 -1.46
CA VAL A 156 -4.03 -31.25 -0.69
C VAL A 156 -3.41 -32.53 -1.27
N PRO A 157 -2.15 -32.51 -1.74
CA PRO A 157 -1.47 -33.74 -2.12
C PRO A 157 -1.34 -34.59 -0.87
N SER A 158 -1.99 -35.75 -0.86
CA SER A 158 -1.79 -36.78 0.15
C SER A 158 -0.32 -37.21 0.08
N SER A 159 0.42 -36.88 1.13
CA SER A 159 1.72 -37.43 1.43
C SER A 159 1.63 -38.95 1.53
N LEU A 160 2.30 -39.63 0.61
CA LEU A 160 2.91 -40.95 0.79
C LEU A 160 4.31 -40.90 0.15
#